data_AF-F0M4R7-F1
#
_entry.id   AF-F0M4R7-F1
#
_cell.length_a   1.000
_cell.length_b   1.000
_cell.length_c   1.000
_cell.angle_alpha   90.00
_cell.angle_beta   90.00
_cell.angle_gamma   90.00
#
_symmetry.space_group_name_H-M   'P 1'
#
loop_
_entity.id
_entity.type
_entity.pdbx_description
1 polymer ?
#
loop_
_entity_poly.entity_id
_entity_poly.type
_entity_poly.pdbx_seq_one_letter_code
_entity_poly.pdbx_strand_id
1 'polypeptide(L)'
;MTRTRSLASGLLTLSAAAVLALTTAGGATAAPAEEKDKNASVTSAVLDAAGVAEYWTADRMRSAIPGDVLAGKALERGNRSSSAIVEKGKNSQVKATKGRPTIAQSEVPVSHIGKVFFTLGGSNYVCSGNAVSSTNGSTVSTAGHCLNEGPGAFATKFIFVPAYENGSAPYGQWTAKSLHAPTQWSGSGDMAYDTGFAVMNRDASNRTLTEVVGGSGVAFNQPRGLAYKSFGYPAASPFNGETLKSCTGTATNDPNNPQFGTQGIPCDMTGGSSGGPWFIGTDSSGLQNSVNSYGYNRSAVMYGPFWGSVIQQTYDVASAS
;
A
#
# COMPACT_ATOMS: atom_id res chain seq x y z
N MET A 1 -57.38 -93.92 24.98
CA MET A 1 -56.08 -94.57 24.79
C MET A 1 -54.98 -93.56 25.14
N THR A 2 -54.29 -93.81 26.28
CA THR A 2 -52.87 -93.53 26.64
C THR A 2 -52.25 -92.15 26.31
N ARG A 3 -51.94 -91.28 27.31
CA ARG A 3 -50.68 -91.15 28.13
C ARG A 3 -49.42 -90.98 27.24
N THR A 4 -48.48 -90.01 27.39
CA THR A 4 -47.66 -89.66 28.59
C THR A 4 -46.65 -88.51 28.31
N ARG A 5 -46.40 -87.68 29.35
CA ARG A 5 -45.12 -87.15 29.94
C ARG A 5 -43.99 -86.43 29.15
N SER A 6 -43.50 -85.37 29.81
CA SER A 6 -42.26 -84.57 29.67
C SER A 6 -40.92 -85.33 29.62
N LEU A 7 -39.86 -84.69 29.07
CA LEU A 7 -38.61 -84.28 29.79
C LEU A 7 -37.54 -83.62 28.86
N ALA A 8 -37.19 -82.37 29.21
CA ALA A 8 -35.88 -81.74 29.42
C ALA A 8 -34.66 -81.84 28.44
N SER A 9 -33.93 -80.70 28.46
CA SER A 9 -32.50 -80.44 28.14
C SER A 9 -32.20 -80.13 26.66
N GLY A 10 -31.71 -78.97 26.23
CA GLY A 10 -30.96 -77.89 26.89
C GLY A 10 -29.58 -77.80 26.24
N LEU A 11 -29.31 -76.73 25.47
CA LEU A 11 -27.96 -76.21 25.23
C LEU A 11 -28.02 -74.84 24.54
N LEU A 12 -27.58 -73.83 25.28
CA LEU A 12 -27.27 -72.48 24.81
C LEU A 12 -26.19 -72.53 23.72
N THR A 13 -26.35 -71.74 22.67
CA THR A 13 -25.22 -71.00 22.09
C THR A 13 -25.65 -69.61 21.67
N LEU A 14 -24.76 -68.68 21.98
CA LEU A 14 -24.86 -67.23 21.94
C LEU A 14 -24.80 -66.67 20.51
N SER A 15 -25.58 -65.61 20.30
CA SER A 15 -25.19 -64.31 19.72
C SER A 15 -24.53 -64.27 18.33
N ALA A 16 -25.20 -63.60 17.38
CA ALA A 16 -24.91 -62.21 17.01
C ALA A 16 -25.45 -61.91 15.59
N ALA A 17 -26.64 -61.30 15.51
CA ALA A 17 -27.11 -60.66 14.29
C ALA A 17 -26.52 -59.24 14.24
N ALA A 18 -25.51 -59.04 13.40
CA ALA A 18 -24.98 -57.71 13.10
C ALA A 18 -25.94 -56.98 12.16
N VAL A 19 -26.67 -56.01 12.70
CA VAL A 19 -27.42 -55.02 11.91
C VAL A 19 -26.42 -53.99 11.39
N LEU A 20 -26.17 -53.99 10.07
CA LEU A 20 -25.36 -52.99 9.41
C LEU A 20 -26.18 -51.69 9.26
N ALA A 21 -25.99 -50.75 10.17
CA ALA A 21 -26.48 -49.38 9.99
C ALA A 21 -25.58 -48.68 8.97
N LEU A 22 -26.11 -48.39 7.77
CA LEU A 22 -25.45 -47.48 6.82
C LEU A 22 -25.54 -46.06 7.37
N THR A 23 -24.44 -45.57 7.94
CA THR A 23 -24.24 -44.14 8.19
C THR A 23 -23.80 -43.49 6.87
N THR A 24 -24.65 -42.63 6.32
CA THR A 24 -24.25 -41.71 5.24
C THR A 24 -23.33 -40.66 5.84
N ALA A 25 -22.02 -40.88 5.76
CA ALA A 25 -21.04 -39.83 6.01
C ALA A 25 -21.18 -38.79 4.89
N GLY A 26 -21.78 -37.64 5.20
CA GLY A 26 -21.75 -36.47 4.35
C GLY A 26 -20.29 -36.06 4.16
N GLY A 27 -19.75 -36.30 2.97
CA GLY A 27 -18.46 -35.76 2.58
C GLY A 27 -18.58 -34.24 2.54
N ALA A 28 -17.98 -33.57 3.52
CA ALA A 28 -17.70 -32.16 3.42
C ALA A 28 -16.76 -31.98 2.23
N THR A 29 -17.29 -31.55 1.08
CA THR A 29 -16.48 -31.07 -0.02
C THR A 29 -15.83 -29.79 0.47
N ALA A 30 -14.55 -29.87 0.86
CA ALA A 30 -13.73 -28.69 0.98
C ALA A 30 -13.83 -27.93 -0.35
N ALA A 31 -14.24 -26.66 -0.30
CA ALA A 31 -14.17 -25.78 -1.45
C ALA A 31 -12.74 -25.87 -2.02
N PRO A 32 -12.57 -25.92 -3.36
CA PRO A 32 -11.24 -25.94 -3.94
C PRO A 32 -10.50 -24.70 -3.42
N ALA A 33 -9.31 -24.92 -2.84
CA ALA A 33 -8.42 -23.82 -2.53
C ALA A 33 -8.18 -23.05 -3.84
N GLU A 34 -8.40 -21.73 -3.83
CA GLU A 34 -8.06 -20.87 -4.97
C GLU A 34 -6.62 -21.17 -5.38
N GLU A 35 -6.48 -21.74 -6.57
CA GLU A 35 -5.19 -22.00 -7.18
C GLU A 35 -4.58 -20.63 -7.48
N LYS A 36 -3.70 -20.14 -6.60
CA LYS A 36 -2.93 -18.92 -6.86
C LYS A 36 -2.17 -19.12 -8.16
N ASP A 37 -2.58 -18.39 -9.20
CA ASP A 37 -1.83 -18.26 -10.44
C ASP A 37 -0.39 -17.87 -10.09
N LYS A 38 0.53 -18.84 -10.21
CA LYS A 38 1.95 -18.68 -9.85
C LYS A 38 2.70 -17.68 -10.75
N ASN A 39 1.98 -17.02 -11.66
CA ASN A 39 2.46 -16.07 -12.65
C ASN A 39 1.64 -14.79 -12.74
N ALA A 40 0.72 -14.51 -11.80
CA ALA A 40 0.04 -13.22 -11.78
C ALA A 40 1.10 -12.12 -11.60
N SER A 41 1.16 -11.14 -12.51
CA SER A 41 2.07 -9.99 -12.42
C SER A 41 1.67 -8.99 -11.33
N VAL A 42 0.49 -9.20 -10.73
CA VAL A 42 -0.13 -8.36 -9.70
C VAL A 42 -0.48 -9.24 -8.50
N THR A 43 -0.14 -8.78 -7.30
CA THR A 43 -0.65 -9.34 -6.06
C THR A 43 -1.67 -8.40 -5.46
N SER A 44 -2.75 -8.96 -4.91
CA SER A 44 -3.81 -8.18 -4.29
C SER A 44 -4.19 -8.73 -2.91
N ALA A 45 -4.75 -7.86 -2.08
CA ALA A 45 -5.38 -8.22 -0.82
C ALA A 45 -6.73 -7.50 -0.69
N VAL A 46 -7.77 -8.23 -0.29
CA VAL A 46 -9.07 -7.65 0.10
C VAL A 46 -9.02 -7.34 1.59
N LEU A 47 -9.52 -6.16 1.97
CA LEU A 47 -9.48 -5.67 3.34
C LEU A 47 -10.89 -5.68 3.93
N ASP A 48 -10.98 -6.01 5.21
CA ASP A 48 -12.18 -5.74 6.00
C ASP A 48 -12.20 -4.25 6.37
N ALA A 49 -13.23 -3.54 5.94
CA ALA A 49 -13.41 -2.12 6.18
C ALA A 49 -14.05 -1.82 7.54
N ALA A 50 -14.61 -2.83 8.23
CA ALA A 50 -15.34 -2.65 9.47
C ALA A 50 -14.45 -2.02 10.55
N GLY A 51 -14.89 -0.89 11.11
CA GLY A 51 -14.20 -0.22 12.20
C GLY A 51 -12.89 0.49 11.81
N VAL A 52 -12.52 0.52 10.52
CA VAL A 52 -11.23 1.09 10.07
C VAL A 52 -11.24 2.61 10.18
N ALA A 53 -12.34 3.28 9.83
CA ALA A 53 -12.45 4.73 9.97
C ALA A 53 -12.39 5.16 11.45
N GLU A 54 -13.07 4.43 12.33
CA GLU A 54 -13.09 4.66 13.77
C GLU A 54 -11.74 4.33 14.42
N TYR A 55 -11.00 3.38 13.85
CA TYR A 55 -9.65 3.08 14.27
C TYR A 55 -8.71 4.27 14.08
N TRP A 56 -8.84 5.05 13.01
CA TRP A 56 -7.98 6.19 12.71
C TRP A 56 -8.42 7.48 13.40
N THR A 57 -8.18 7.53 14.71
CA THR A 57 -8.35 8.76 15.50
C THR A 57 -7.29 9.81 15.16
N ALA A 58 -7.57 11.08 15.46
CA ALA A 58 -6.63 12.18 15.28
C ALA A 58 -5.26 11.92 15.93
N ASP A 59 -5.24 11.32 17.12
CA ASP A 59 -3.99 11.00 17.82
C ASP A 59 -3.20 9.88 17.15
N ARG A 60 -3.86 8.85 16.60
CA ARG A 60 -3.20 7.81 15.81
C ARG A 60 -2.66 8.35 14.49
N MET A 61 -3.40 9.24 13.85
CA MET A 61 -2.95 9.93 12.64
C MET A 61 -1.72 10.79 12.92
N ARG A 62 -1.72 11.58 14.01
CA ARG A 62 -0.59 12.45 14.40
C ARG A 62 0.65 11.68 14.84
N SER A 63 0.49 10.50 15.43
CA SER A 63 1.60 9.64 15.89
C SER A 63 2.09 8.62 14.86
N ALA A 64 1.48 8.60 13.67
CA ALA A 64 1.84 7.66 12.61
C ALA A 64 3.27 7.87 12.11
N ILE A 65 3.98 6.76 11.89
CA ILE A 65 5.39 6.75 11.51
C ILE A 65 5.52 7.11 10.01
N PRO A 66 6.38 8.06 9.64
CA PRO A 66 6.68 8.35 8.23
C PRO A 66 7.09 7.09 7.42
N GLY A 67 6.49 6.92 6.23
CA GLY A 67 6.69 5.74 5.38
C GLY A 67 8.09 5.55 4.77
N ASP A 68 8.96 6.56 4.81
CA ASP A 68 10.36 6.48 4.35
C ASP A 68 11.17 5.44 5.11
N VAL A 69 10.80 5.13 6.36
CA VAL A 69 11.40 4.02 7.12
C VAL A 69 11.20 2.67 6.40
N LEU A 70 10.10 2.50 5.68
CA LEU A 70 9.81 1.29 4.89
C LEU A 70 10.59 1.32 3.57
N ALA A 71 10.61 2.46 2.88
CA ALA A 71 11.39 2.64 1.65
C ALA A 71 12.90 2.43 1.89
N GLY A 72 13.45 2.97 2.99
CA GLY A 72 14.86 2.80 3.36
C GLY A 72 15.24 1.33 3.58
N LYS A 73 14.37 0.56 4.26
CA LYS A 73 14.57 -0.89 4.43
C LYS A 73 14.56 -1.65 3.10
N ALA A 74 13.73 -1.22 2.14
CA ALA A 74 13.68 -1.83 0.81
C ALA A 74 14.93 -1.49 -0.02
N LEU A 75 15.38 -0.24 0.01
CA LEU A 75 16.64 0.20 -0.61
C LEU A 75 17.85 -0.60 -0.11
N GLU A 76 17.96 -0.82 1.20
CA GLU A 76 19.06 -1.60 1.80
C GLU A 76 19.07 -3.06 1.30
N ARG A 77 17.90 -3.65 1.05
CA ARG A 77 17.78 -5.01 0.49
C ARG A 77 18.19 -5.06 -0.98
N GLY A 78 17.81 -4.07 -1.77
CA GLY A 78 18.13 -3.98 -3.20
C GLY A 78 19.60 -3.70 -3.50
N ASN A 79 20.35 -3.18 -2.53
CA ASN A 79 21.73 -2.75 -2.71
C ASN A 79 22.78 -3.75 -2.17
N ARG A 80 22.60 -5.07 -2.37
CA ARG A 80 23.59 -6.07 -1.90
C ARG A 80 24.89 -6.01 -2.70
N SER A 81 25.78 -5.12 -2.29
CA SER A 81 27.24 -5.32 -2.30
C SER A 81 27.86 -4.78 -1.00
N SER A 82 28.31 -5.73 -0.17
CA SER A 82 29.14 -5.69 1.06
C SER A 82 28.82 -4.73 2.22
N SER A 83 28.92 -5.32 3.42
CA SER A 83 28.67 -4.78 4.77
C SER A 83 29.48 -3.54 5.16
N ALA A 84 28.86 -2.65 5.93
CA ALA A 84 29.58 -1.68 6.76
C ALA A 84 29.26 -1.89 8.25
N ILE A 85 30.31 -1.85 9.05
CA ILE A 85 30.35 -2.02 10.50
C ILE A 85 29.71 -0.80 11.17
N VAL A 86 28.81 -1.02 12.13
CA VAL A 86 28.25 0.04 12.98
C VAL A 86 29.24 0.38 14.09
N GLU A 87 29.88 1.55 14.03
CA GLU A 87 30.55 2.13 15.20
C GLU A 87 29.53 2.80 16.14
N LYS A 88 29.66 2.56 17.46
CA LYS A 88 28.95 3.31 18.49
C LYS A 88 29.66 4.65 18.74
N GLY A 89 29.09 5.75 18.23
CA GLY A 89 29.57 7.11 18.47
C GLY A 89 29.18 7.68 19.84
N LYS A 90 30.05 8.51 20.43
CA LYS A 90 29.81 9.28 21.67
C LYS A 90 28.84 10.46 21.44
N ASN A 91 28.11 10.83 22.49
CA ASN A 91 27.26 12.03 22.53
C ASN A 91 28.05 13.30 22.14
N SER A 92 27.50 14.07 21.20
CA SER A 92 27.95 15.41 20.85
C SER A 92 26.75 16.36 20.73
N GLN A 93 26.97 17.63 21.08
CA GLN A 93 25.99 18.71 20.89
C GLN A 93 26.44 19.61 19.74
N VAL A 94 25.50 19.99 18.88
CA VAL A 94 25.74 20.85 17.71
C VAL A 94 24.98 22.17 17.89
N LYS A 95 25.65 23.30 17.64
CA LYS A 95 25.05 24.65 17.69
C LYS A 95 23.98 24.81 16.60
N ALA A 96 22.93 25.58 16.91
CA ALA A 96 21.89 25.95 15.95
C ALA A 96 22.46 26.82 14.81
N THR A 97 22.15 26.43 13.57
CA THR A 97 22.42 27.20 12.35
C THR A 97 21.12 27.76 11.78
N LYS A 98 21.18 28.92 11.09
CA LYS A 98 20.04 29.46 10.35
C LYS A 98 19.62 28.46 9.25
N GLY A 99 18.34 28.12 9.19
CA GLY A 99 17.81 27.16 8.22
C GLY A 99 18.03 27.61 6.77
N ARG A 100 18.48 26.69 5.91
CA ARG A 100 18.36 26.88 4.46
C ARG A 100 16.86 26.90 4.11
N PRO A 101 16.39 27.78 3.22
CA PRO A 101 15.02 27.68 2.71
C PRO A 101 14.82 26.31 2.08
N THR A 102 13.65 25.70 2.33
CA THR A 102 13.31 24.40 1.76
C THR A 102 13.12 24.51 0.25
N ILE A 103 13.48 23.45 -0.49
CA ILE A 103 13.17 23.35 -1.94
C ILE A 103 11.66 23.21 -2.11
N ALA A 104 11.03 22.41 -1.26
CA ALA A 104 9.61 22.18 -1.30
C ALA A 104 8.83 23.46 -1.02
N GLN A 105 7.80 23.70 -1.82
CA GLN A 105 6.89 24.83 -1.73
C GLN A 105 5.62 24.44 -0.99
N SER A 106 4.97 25.39 -0.32
CA SER A 106 3.65 25.17 0.26
C SER A 106 2.57 25.26 -0.80
N GLU A 107 1.60 24.36 -0.74
CA GLU A 107 0.48 24.30 -1.67
C GLU A 107 -0.83 24.36 -0.91
N VAL A 108 -1.87 24.91 -1.54
CA VAL A 108 -3.24 24.75 -1.06
C VAL A 108 -3.70 23.31 -1.28
N PRO A 109 -4.60 22.76 -0.44
CA PRO A 109 -5.11 21.42 -0.64
C PRO A 109 -5.73 21.21 -2.03
N VAL A 110 -5.37 20.11 -2.68
CA VAL A 110 -5.91 19.70 -3.99
C VAL A 110 -6.86 18.53 -3.75
N SER A 111 -8.09 18.59 -4.27
CA SER A 111 -9.16 17.65 -3.92
C SER A 111 -8.78 16.18 -4.12
N HIS A 112 -8.12 15.85 -5.23
CA HIS A 112 -7.73 14.48 -5.55
C HIS A 112 -6.40 14.04 -4.90
N ILE A 113 -5.61 14.95 -4.30
CA ILE A 113 -4.39 14.61 -3.58
C ILE A 113 -4.71 14.49 -2.10
N GLY A 114 -4.20 13.46 -1.43
CA GLY A 114 -4.56 13.22 -0.04
C GLY A 114 -3.46 12.58 0.77
N LYS A 115 -3.69 12.58 2.09
CA LYS A 115 -2.84 11.96 3.07
C LYS A 115 -3.31 10.52 3.30
N VAL A 116 -2.36 9.59 3.39
CA VAL A 116 -2.63 8.17 3.59
C VAL A 116 -2.20 7.78 4.99
N PHE A 117 -3.05 7.03 5.69
CA PHE A 117 -2.71 6.42 6.98
C PHE A 117 -2.96 4.93 6.91
N PHE A 118 -2.00 4.13 7.36
CA PHE A 118 -2.09 2.68 7.21
C PHE A 118 -1.42 1.90 8.33
N THR A 119 -1.98 0.74 8.67
CA THR A 119 -1.35 -0.22 9.60
C THR A 119 -0.65 -1.30 8.80
N LEU A 120 0.65 -1.49 9.00
CA LEU A 120 1.47 -2.51 8.34
C LEU A 120 2.35 -3.19 9.39
N GLY A 121 2.44 -4.53 9.38
CA GLY A 121 3.22 -5.26 10.39
C GLY A 121 2.86 -4.90 11.85
N GLY A 122 1.61 -4.51 12.11
CA GLY A 122 1.12 -4.08 13.42
C GLY A 122 1.46 -2.64 13.84
N SER A 123 2.19 -1.89 13.01
CA SER A 123 2.56 -0.48 13.27
C SER A 123 1.77 0.49 12.39
N ASN A 124 1.55 1.71 12.88
CA ASN A 124 0.81 2.75 12.16
C ASN A 124 1.78 3.67 11.43
N TYR A 125 1.50 3.91 10.15
CA TYR A 125 2.33 4.68 9.25
C TYR A 125 1.53 5.74 8.50
N VAL A 126 2.26 6.72 7.96
CA VAL A 126 1.73 7.79 7.15
C VAL A 126 2.47 7.90 5.82
N CYS A 127 1.69 8.10 4.76
CA CYS A 127 2.13 8.34 3.39
C CYS A 127 1.24 9.43 2.76
N SER A 128 1.37 9.58 1.46
CA SER A 128 0.54 10.39 0.58
C SER A 128 -0.02 9.52 -0.54
N GLY A 129 -1.04 10.02 -1.24
CA GLY A 129 -1.61 9.34 -2.40
C GLY A 129 -2.40 10.31 -3.28
N ASN A 130 -2.87 9.80 -4.40
CA ASN A 130 -3.66 10.57 -5.35
C ASN A 130 -4.81 9.73 -5.92
N ALA A 131 -6.03 10.25 -5.87
CA ALA A 131 -7.17 9.68 -6.59
C ALA A 131 -6.93 9.80 -8.10
N VAL A 132 -6.97 8.67 -8.79
CA VAL A 132 -6.74 8.60 -10.24
C VAL A 132 -8.02 8.17 -10.95
N SER A 133 -8.21 8.72 -12.15
CA SER A 133 -9.27 8.26 -13.04
C SER A 133 -9.14 6.75 -13.24
N SER A 134 -10.26 6.04 -13.13
CA SER A 134 -10.32 4.58 -13.13
C SER A 134 -11.73 4.13 -13.48
N THR A 135 -11.88 2.91 -14.01
CA THR A 135 -13.19 2.36 -14.40
C THR A 135 -14.12 2.22 -13.21
N ASN A 136 -13.60 1.85 -12.04
CA ASN A 136 -14.36 1.75 -10.79
C ASN A 136 -14.60 3.09 -10.07
N GLY A 137 -13.96 4.17 -10.50
CA GLY A 137 -14.04 5.50 -9.87
C GLY A 137 -13.48 5.59 -8.45
N SER A 138 -12.73 4.58 -7.98
CA SER A 138 -12.33 4.45 -6.58
C SER A 138 -10.85 4.16 -6.38
N THR A 139 -10.02 4.33 -7.41
CA THR A 139 -8.60 3.98 -7.34
C THR A 139 -7.74 5.14 -6.85
N VAL A 140 -6.88 4.87 -5.87
CA VAL A 140 -5.83 5.76 -5.36
C VAL A 140 -4.47 5.18 -5.72
N SER A 141 -3.60 5.97 -6.35
CA SER A 141 -2.20 5.63 -6.53
C SER A 141 -1.37 6.04 -5.30
N THR A 142 -0.40 5.21 -4.94
CA THR A 142 0.57 5.47 -3.87
C THR A 142 1.85 4.64 -4.12
N ALA A 143 2.81 4.66 -3.20
CA ALA A 143 4.00 3.82 -3.30
C ALA A 143 3.68 2.39 -2.82
N GLY A 144 4.40 1.39 -3.33
CA GLY A 144 4.22 0.01 -2.91
C GLY A 144 4.47 -0.16 -1.42
N HIS A 145 5.51 0.49 -0.87
CA HIS A 145 5.82 0.45 0.56
C HIS A 145 4.77 1.13 1.45
N CYS A 146 3.86 1.92 0.88
CA CYS A 146 2.75 2.52 1.62
C CYS A 146 1.56 1.56 1.78
N LEU A 147 1.61 0.37 1.20
CA LEU A 147 0.52 -0.61 1.29
C LEU A 147 0.98 -2.07 1.38
N ASN A 148 2.27 -2.36 1.25
CA ASN A 148 2.85 -3.70 1.34
C ASN A 148 4.28 -3.65 1.90
N GLU A 149 4.69 -4.66 2.67
CA GLU A 149 6.02 -4.73 3.31
C GLU A 149 7.21 -4.75 2.34
N GLY A 150 6.98 -5.22 1.11
CA GLY A 150 7.96 -5.19 0.01
C GLY A 150 9.28 -5.90 0.32
N PRO A 151 9.32 -7.22 0.48
CA PRO A 151 8.22 -8.16 0.31
C PRO A 151 7.47 -8.47 1.60
N GLY A 152 6.26 -9.02 1.48
CA GLY A 152 5.52 -9.54 2.62
C GLY A 152 4.04 -9.19 2.60
N ALA A 153 3.48 -8.97 3.80
CA ALA A 153 2.06 -8.74 3.98
C ALA A 153 1.62 -7.37 3.44
N PHE A 154 0.34 -7.29 3.07
CA PHE A 154 -0.33 -6.01 2.80
C PHE A 154 -0.74 -5.32 4.10
N ALA A 155 -0.95 -4.00 4.01
CA ALA A 155 -1.51 -3.21 5.09
C ALA A 155 -2.93 -3.70 5.44
N THR A 156 -3.27 -3.64 6.73
CA THR A 156 -4.54 -4.17 7.25
C THR A 156 -5.59 -3.11 7.51
N LYS A 157 -5.19 -1.85 7.68
CA LYS A 157 -6.09 -0.72 7.98
C LYS A 157 -5.68 0.51 7.22
N PHE A 158 -6.10 0.62 5.97
CA PHE A 158 -5.68 1.70 5.08
C PHE A 158 -6.82 2.73 4.91
N ILE A 159 -6.52 4.00 5.13
CA ILE A 159 -7.40 5.13 4.79
C ILE A 159 -6.69 6.17 3.91
N PHE A 160 -7.48 6.80 3.06
CA PHE A 160 -7.10 7.96 2.26
C PHE A 160 -7.95 9.17 2.66
N VAL A 161 -7.31 10.31 2.92
CA VAL A 161 -7.96 11.57 3.30
C VAL A 161 -7.67 12.64 2.25
N PRO A 162 -8.56 12.82 1.26
CA PRO A 162 -8.38 13.79 0.19
C PRO A 162 -8.43 15.23 0.71
N ALA A 163 -7.58 16.10 0.18
CA ALA A 163 -7.40 17.49 0.60
C ALA A 163 -7.22 17.65 2.12
N TYR A 164 -6.50 16.73 2.75
CA TYR A 164 -6.15 16.83 4.17
C TYR A 164 -5.43 18.16 4.44
N GLU A 165 -5.82 18.84 5.52
CA GLU A 165 -5.12 20.03 6.01
C GLU A 165 -5.34 20.20 7.51
N ASN A 166 -4.25 20.18 8.29
CA ASN A 166 -4.27 20.41 9.74
C ASN A 166 -5.32 19.57 10.51
N GLY A 167 -5.47 18.30 10.13
CA GLY A 167 -6.46 17.37 10.71
C GLY A 167 -7.85 17.42 10.06
N SER A 168 -8.10 18.38 9.16
CA SER A 168 -9.34 18.46 8.40
C SER A 168 -9.44 17.34 7.37
N ALA A 169 -10.64 16.78 7.24
CA ALA A 169 -11.00 15.77 6.24
C ALA A 169 -12.24 16.27 5.45
N PRO A 170 -12.09 17.29 4.60
CA PRO A 170 -13.23 17.99 3.98
C PRO A 170 -14.07 17.09 3.07
N TYR A 171 -13.48 16.01 2.53
CA TYR A 171 -14.16 14.99 1.71
C TYR A 171 -14.32 13.65 2.44
N GLY A 172 -14.18 13.64 3.77
CA GLY A 172 -14.24 12.43 4.60
C GLY A 172 -12.97 11.59 4.55
N GLN A 173 -13.02 10.45 5.24
CA GLN A 173 -11.96 9.44 5.28
C GLN A 173 -12.42 8.20 4.50
N TRP A 174 -11.65 7.79 3.50
CA TRP A 174 -12.00 6.71 2.59
C TRP A 174 -11.21 5.46 2.96
N THR A 175 -11.91 4.38 3.33
CA THR A 175 -11.28 3.11 3.68
C THR A 175 -11.00 2.28 2.43
N ALA A 176 -9.88 1.56 2.39
CA ALA A 176 -9.58 0.66 1.28
C ALA A 176 -10.45 -0.61 1.33
N LYS A 177 -11.01 -0.99 0.18
CA LYS A 177 -11.62 -2.30 -0.12
C LYS A 177 -10.56 -3.33 -0.49
N SER A 178 -9.58 -2.93 -1.30
CA SER A 178 -8.48 -3.80 -1.72
C SER A 178 -7.21 -3.02 -2.02
N LEU A 179 -6.07 -3.70 -1.90
CA LEU A 179 -4.74 -3.18 -2.18
C LEU A 179 -4.09 -4.02 -3.25
N HIS A 180 -3.37 -3.38 -4.18
CA HIS A 180 -2.76 -4.01 -5.35
C HIS A 180 -1.32 -3.51 -5.49
N ALA A 181 -0.39 -4.44 -5.69
CA ALA A 181 1.01 -4.14 -5.97
C ALA A 181 1.58 -5.08 -7.04
N PRO A 182 2.57 -4.63 -7.83
CA PRO A 182 3.33 -5.51 -8.71
C PRO A 182 3.96 -6.66 -7.92
N THR A 183 4.03 -7.86 -8.50
CA THR A 183 4.71 -9.00 -7.84
C THR A 183 6.19 -8.76 -7.58
N GLN A 184 6.84 -7.95 -8.41
CA GLN A 184 8.22 -7.53 -8.23
C GLN A 184 8.40 -6.72 -6.93
N TRP A 185 7.39 -5.92 -6.55
CA TRP A 185 7.37 -5.26 -5.25
C TRP A 185 6.99 -6.23 -4.14
N SER A 186 5.81 -6.86 -4.22
CA SER A 186 5.27 -7.66 -3.12
C SER A 186 6.09 -8.92 -2.81
N GLY A 187 6.78 -9.47 -3.81
CA GLY A 187 7.57 -10.70 -3.72
C GLY A 187 9.06 -10.49 -3.47
N SER A 188 9.64 -9.36 -3.89
CA SER A 188 11.08 -9.08 -3.72
C SER A 188 11.46 -7.71 -3.16
N GLY A 189 10.52 -6.77 -3.06
CA GLY A 189 10.82 -5.39 -2.64
C GLY A 189 11.62 -4.61 -3.68
N ASP A 190 11.41 -4.90 -4.97
CA ASP A 190 12.16 -4.25 -6.04
C ASP A 190 11.72 -2.79 -6.20
N MET A 191 12.65 -1.87 -5.89
CA MET A 191 12.44 -0.42 -5.94
C MET A 191 12.08 0.10 -7.32
N ALA A 192 12.41 -0.62 -8.39
CA ALA A 192 11.98 -0.28 -9.76
C ALA A 192 10.45 -0.26 -9.90
N TYR A 193 9.75 -0.99 -9.03
CA TYR A 193 8.30 -1.21 -9.07
C TYR A 193 7.61 -0.76 -7.77
N ASP A 194 8.21 0.17 -7.01
CA ASP A 194 7.62 0.73 -5.78
C ASP A 194 6.45 1.68 -6.09
N THR A 195 5.38 1.12 -6.65
CA THR A 195 4.09 1.75 -6.87
C THR A 195 3.01 0.74 -6.52
N GLY A 196 1.95 1.21 -5.88
CA GLY A 196 0.78 0.39 -5.61
C GLY A 196 -0.50 1.20 -5.78
N PHE A 197 -1.62 0.47 -5.85
CA PHE A 197 -2.93 1.05 -6.05
C PHE A 197 -3.89 0.51 -4.99
N ALA A 198 -4.60 1.42 -4.33
CA ALA A 198 -5.60 1.10 -3.33
C ALA A 198 -6.98 1.42 -3.90
N VAL A 199 -7.90 0.46 -3.89
CA VAL A 199 -9.28 0.65 -4.32
C VAL A 199 -10.10 0.96 -3.08
N MET A 200 -10.72 2.13 -3.04
CA MET A 200 -11.51 2.61 -1.90
C MET A 200 -12.92 2.03 -1.89
N ASN A 201 -13.48 1.86 -0.70
CA ASN A 201 -14.92 1.67 -0.53
C ASN A 201 -15.67 2.93 -0.97
N ARG A 202 -16.95 2.77 -1.29
CA ARG A 202 -17.85 3.89 -1.51
C ARG A 202 -18.12 4.61 -0.20
N ASP A 203 -18.47 5.89 -0.28
CA ASP A 203 -18.86 6.66 0.90
C ASP A 203 -20.25 6.24 1.44
N ALA A 204 -20.66 6.85 2.55
CA ALA A 204 -21.98 6.60 3.16
C ALA A 204 -23.17 6.99 2.25
N SER A 205 -22.95 7.80 1.21
CA SER A 205 -23.94 8.17 0.19
C SER A 205 -23.85 7.27 -1.06
N ASN A 206 -23.10 6.17 -0.98
CA ASN A 206 -22.86 5.22 -2.06
C ASN A 206 -22.17 5.85 -3.31
N ARG A 207 -21.41 6.92 -3.13
CA ARG A 207 -20.63 7.56 -4.20
C ARG A 207 -19.24 6.97 -4.31
N THR A 208 -18.68 6.98 -5.51
CA THR A 208 -17.28 6.63 -5.72
C THR A 208 -16.36 7.77 -5.29
N LEU A 209 -15.08 7.49 -5.09
CA LEU A 209 -14.10 8.50 -4.69
C LEU A 209 -14.03 9.64 -5.72
N THR A 210 -13.86 9.29 -7.00
CA THR A 210 -13.66 10.28 -8.06
C THR A 210 -14.92 11.05 -8.43
N GLU A 211 -16.12 10.53 -8.10
CA GLU A 211 -17.36 11.33 -8.14
C GLU A 211 -17.32 12.50 -7.15
N VAL A 212 -16.65 12.33 -6.01
CA VAL A 212 -16.59 13.34 -4.94
C VAL A 212 -15.43 14.31 -5.11
N VAL A 213 -14.25 13.81 -5.45
CA VAL A 213 -13.00 14.61 -5.42
C VAL A 213 -12.36 14.83 -6.78
N GLY A 214 -12.93 14.26 -7.84
CA GLY A 214 -12.28 14.14 -9.14
C GLY A 214 -11.18 13.08 -9.13
N GLY A 215 -10.51 12.91 -10.25
CA GLY A 215 -9.35 12.01 -10.36
C GLY A 215 -8.41 12.47 -11.47
N SER A 216 -7.11 12.42 -11.21
CA SER A 216 -6.11 12.77 -12.22
C SER A 216 -6.06 11.71 -13.32
N GLY A 217 -5.79 12.13 -14.56
CA GLY A 217 -5.38 11.18 -15.59
C GLY A 217 -4.02 10.57 -15.25
N VAL A 218 -3.74 9.36 -15.77
CA VAL A 218 -2.47 8.65 -15.60
C VAL A 218 -1.81 8.42 -16.96
N ALA A 219 -0.48 8.41 -16.98
CA ALA A 219 0.30 8.10 -18.17
C ALA A 219 1.36 7.04 -17.85
N PHE A 220 1.53 6.10 -18.76
CA PHE A 220 2.52 5.02 -18.67
C PHE A 220 3.40 5.02 -19.92
N ASN A 221 4.56 4.39 -19.84
CA ASN A 221 5.53 4.22 -20.93
C ASN A 221 5.92 5.54 -21.61
N GLN A 222 5.92 6.63 -20.84
CA GLN A 222 6.32 7.94 -21.32
C GLN A 222 7.84 8.03 -21.48
N PRO A 223 8.36 8.98 -22.28
CA PRO A 223 9.79 9.25 -22.33
C PRO A 223 10.36 9.54 -20.93
N ARG A 224 11.62 9.20 -20.72
CA ARG A 224 12.37 9.60 -19.51
C ARG A 224 12.84 11.05 -19.61
N GLY A 225 13.18 11.66 -18.49
CA GLY A 225 13.75 13.01 -18.44
C GLY A 225 12.73 14.14 -18.60
N LEU A 226 11.45 13.89 -18.30
CA LEU A 226 10.41 14.91 -18.34
C LEU A 226 10.53 15.89 -17.15
N ALA A 227 9.89 17.04 -17.28
CA ALA A 227 9.65 17.94 -16.16
C ALA A 227 8.44 17.47 -15.35
N TYR A 228 8.56 17.50 -14.02
CA TYR A 228 7.52 17.09 -13.10
C TYR A 228 7.28 18.13 -12.01
N LYS A 229 6.03 18.17 -11.55
CA LYS A 229 5.67 18.69 -10.22
C LYS A 229 5.20 17.52 -9.36
N SER A 230 5.95 17.25 -8.30
CA SER A 230 5.63 16.26 -7.28
C SER A 230 4.89 16.91 -6.12
N PHE A 231 3.96 16.19 -5.50
CA PHE A 231 3.22 16.62 -4.32
C PHE A 231 3.31 15.60 -3.19
N GLY A 232 3.10 16.02 -1.94
CA GLY A 232 3.00 15.11 -0.80
C GLY A 232 2.85 15.81 0.55
N TYR A 233 2.67 14.99 1.60
CA TYR A 233 2.52 15.41 2.99
C TYR A 233 3.74 14.98 3.84
N PRO A 234 4.91 15.62 3.66
CA PRO A 234 6.11 15.30 4.42
C PRO A 234 5.89 15.54 5.93
N ALA A 235 6.17 14.52 6.73
CA ALA A 235 5.83 14.38 8.15
C ALA A 235 7.04 14.31 9.08
N ALA A 236 8.26 14.36 8.56
CA ALA A 236 9.47 14.50 9.36
C ALA A 236 10.07 15.92 9.23
N SER A 237 10.80 16.34 10.28
CA SER A 237 11.44 17.65 10.36
C SER A 237 12.25 17.97 9.09
N PRO A 238 12.15 19.20 8.53
CA PRO A 238 11.51 20.39 9.10
C PRO A 238 9.99 20.46 8.92
N PHE A 239 9.37 19.47 8.28
CA PHE A 239 7.93 19.40 8.10
C PHE A 239 7.24 18.66 9.27
N ASN A 240 5.92 18.74 9.31
CA ASN A 240 5.09 18.15 10.38
C ASN A 240 3.94 17.27 9.85
N GLY A 241 3.80 17.13 8.53
CA GLY A 241 2.81 16.25 7.91
C GLY A 241 1.44 16.89 7.75
N GLU A 242 1.22 18.11 8.21
CA GLU A 242 -0.11 18.69 8.34
C GLU A 242 -0.60 19.42 7.07
N THR A 243 0.30 19.77 6.16
CA THR A 243 -0.01 20.59 4.97
C THR A 243 0.62 20.02 3.72
N LEU A 244 -0.04 20.25 2.57
CA LEU A 244 0.45 19.82 1.28
C LEU A 244 1.69 20.62 0.88
N LYS A 245 2.66 19.91 0.28
CA LYS A 245 3.88 20.48 -0.28
C LYS A 245 4.07 20.02 -1.72
N SER A 246 4.88 20.75 -2.47
CA SER A 246 5.32 20.35 -3.80
C SER A 246 6.80 20.56 -4.04
N CYS A 247 7.35 19.82 -4.99
CA CYS A 247 8.68 20.02 -5.57
C CYS A 247 8.56 20.03 -7.09
N THR A 248 9.39 20.80 -7.79
CA THR A 248 9.39 20.85 -9.26
C THR A 248 10.79 20.65 -9.80
N GLY A 249 10.93 19.88 -10.88
CA GLY A 249 12.21 19.72 -11.53
C GLY A 249 12.16 18.83 -12.77
N THR A 250 13.25 18.86 -13.54
CA THR A 250 13.47 17.91 -14.63
C THR A 250 14.06 16.63 -14.08
N ALA A 251 13.45 15.50 -14.43
CA ALA A 251 13.91 14.18 -14.02
C ALA A 251 15.30 13.85 -14.58
N THR A 252 16.15 13.27 -13.75
CA THR A 252 17.42 12.66 -14.17
C THR A 252 17.50 11.21 -13.71
N ASN A 253 18.36 10.40 -14.33
CA ASN A 253 18.57 9.02 -13.88
C ASN A 253 19.21 8.99 -12.49
N ASP A 254 18.93 7.94 -11.72
CA ASP A 254 19.63 7.68 -10.46
C ASP A 254 21.13 7.35 -10.72
N PRO A 255 22.07 8.20 -10.26
CA PRO A 255 23.49 7.95 -10.46
C PRO A 255 24.06 6.92 -9.47
N ASN A 256 23.37 6.66 -8.36
CA ASN A 256 23.83 5.77 -7.29
C ASN A 256 23.37 4.33 -7.49
N ASN A 257 22.12 4.14 -7.93
CA ASN A 257 21.53 2.83 -8.21
C ASN A 257 20.80 2.82 -9.57
N PRO A 258 21.52 2.96 -10.69
CA PRO A 258 20.91 3.03 -12.02
C PRO A 258 20.13 1.76 -12.39
N GLN A 259 20.42 0.62 -11.76
CA GLN A 259 19.74 -0.66 -11.97
C GLN A 259 18.24 -0.62 -11.63
N PHE A 260 17.80 0.28 -10.74
CA PHE A 260 16.37 0.43 -10.44
C PHE A 260 15.59 1.12 -11.55
N GLY A 261 16.27 1.78 -12.50
CA GLY A 261 15.60 2.51 -13.58
C GLY A 261 14.71 3.66 -13.08
N THR A 262 14.90 4.14 -11.85
CA THR A 262 14.14 5.25 -11.25
C THR A 262 14.62 6.59 -11.81
N GLN A 263 13.86 7.64 -11.52
CA GLN A 263 14.16 9.02 -11.92
C GLN A 263 14.13 9.93 -10.70
N GLY A 264 15.03 10.91 -10.62
CA GLY A 264 15.15 11.85 -9.52
C GLY A 264 14.81 13.29 -9.92
N ILE A 265 14.12 14.02 -9.04
CA ILE A 265 13.94 15.48 -9.14
C ILE A 265 14.46 16.17 -7.87
N PRO A 266 14.94 17.44 -7.95
CA PRO A 266 15.29 18.22 -6.78
C PRO A 266 14.09 18.36 -5.83
N CYS A 267 14.23 17.82 -4.62
CA CYS A 267 13.16 17.83 -3.64
C CYS A 267 13.69 17.48 -2.26
N ASP A 268 13.29 18.25 -1.25
CA ASP A 268 13.63 18.00 0.15
C ASP A 268 12.42 17.58 1.00
N MET A 269 11.29 17.23 0.36
CA MET A 269 10.18 16.59 1.07
C MET A 269 10.68 15.33 1.79
N THR A 270 10.31 15.21 3.06
CA THR A 270 10.75 14.13 3.95
C THR A 270 9.74 12.98 3.98
N GLY A 271 10.01 11.96 4.79
CA GLY A 271 9.11 10.84 5.03
C GLY A 271 7.67 11.25 5.29
N GLY A 272 6.71 10.47 4.80
CA GLY A 272 5.29 10.85 4.75
C GLY A 272 4.86 11.44 3.41
N SER A 273 5.78 12.03 2.65
CA SER A 273 5.54 12.42 1.26
C SER A 273 5.49 11.23 0.30
N SER A 274 6.02 10.07 0.72
CA SER A 274 5.97 8.80 -0.01
C SER A 274 4.58 8.49 -0.56
N GLY A 275 4.51 8.01 -1.80
CA GLY A 275 3.29 7.74 -2.54
C GLY A 275 2.61 8.97 -3.13
N GLY A 276 3.06 10.17 -2.80
CA GLY A 276 2.53 11.40 -3.39
C GLY A 276 2.82 11.47 -4.90
N PRO A 277 1.92 12.08 -5.69
CA PRO A 277 1.94 11.98 -7.16
C PRO A 277 3.04 12.83 -7.79
N TRP A 278 3.60 12.36 -8.90
CA TRP A 278 4.36 13.18 -9.85
C TRP A 278 3.51 13.43 -11.09
N PHE A 279 3.18 14.70 -11.34
CA PHE A 279 2.49 15.13 -12.56
C PHE A 279 3.48 15.62 -13.60
N ILE A 280 3.31 15.19 -14.86
CA ILE A 280 4.08 15.73 -15.98
C ILE A 280 3.73 17.21 -16.13
N GLY A 281 4.74 18.07 -16.20
CA GLY A 281 4.58 19.53 -16.27
C GLY A 281 4.73 20.20 -14.90
N THR A 282 3.93 21.23 -14.65
CA THR A 282 4.13 22.18 -13.52
C THR A 282 2.89 22.37 -12.65
N ASP A 283 1.83 21.60 -12.84
CA ASP A 283 0.58 21.76 -12.11
C ASP A 283 -0.02 20.40 -11.68
N SER A 284 -0.98 20.45 -10.76
CA SER A 284 -1.65 19.27 -10.21
C SER A 284 -2.73 18.68 -11.11
N SER A 285 -3.07 19.34 -12.23
CA SER A 285 -4.06 18.86 -13.21
C SER A 285 -3.44 18.03 -14.33
N GLY A 286 -2.10 17.98 -14.40
CA GLY A 286 -1.36 17.17 -15.35
C GLY A 286 -1.60 15.66 -15.20
N LEU A 287 -1.03 14.89 -16.14
CA LEU A 287 -1.08 13.44 -16.08
C LEU A 287 -0.08 12.92 -15.04
N GLN A 288 -0.54 12.08 -14.11
CA GLN A 288 0.35 11.43 -13.16
C GLN A 288 1.17 10.34 -13.87
N ASN A 289 2.47 10.32 -13.61
CA ASN A 289 3.41 9.42 -14.28
C ASN A 289 4.55 8.90 -13.37
N SER A 290 4.46 9.17 -12.06
CA SER A 290 5.26 8.50 -11.03
C SER A 290 4.67 8.77 -9.64
N VAL A 291 5.36 8.30 -8.60
CA VAL A 291 5.11 8.58 -7.18
C VAL A 291 6.42 8.88 -6.46
N ASN A 292 6.35 9.64 -5.36
CA ASN A 292 7.45 9.75 -4.41
C ASN A 292 7.75 8.36 -3.82
N SER A 293 8.96 7.84 -3.99
CA SER A 293 9.32 6.51 -3.50
C SER A 293 10.42 6.60 -2.44
N TYR A 294 11.59 7.13 -2.79
CA TYR A 294 12.72 7.17 -1.87
C TYR A 294 13.65 8.38 -2.07
N GLY A 295 14.54 8.59 -1.12
CA GLY A 295 15.66 9.51 -1.22
C GLY A 295 16.92 8.90 -0.61
N TYR A 296 18.08 9.47 -0.94
CA TYR A 296 19.34 9.12 -0.27
C TYR A 296 19.62 10.10 0.87
N ASN A 297 20.23 9.59 1.95
CA ASN A 297 20.61 10.42 3.07
C ASN A 297 21.50 11.59 2.61
N ARG A 298 21.22 12.80 3.12
CA ARG A 298 21.90 14.07 2.77
C ARG A 298 21.76 14.51 1.30
N SER A 299 20.86 13.90 0.53
CA SER A 299 20.50 14.35 -0.81
C SER A 299 19.13 15.03 -0.80
N ALA A 300 19.02 16.20 -1.41
CA ALA A 300 17.74 16.87 -1.65
C ALA A 300 17.18 16.46 -3.02
N VAL A 301 17.03 15.15 -3.22
CA VAL A 301 16.48 14.53 -4.44
C VAL A 301 15.48 13.47 -4.03
N MET A 302 14.27 13.57 -4.60
CA MET A 302 13.23 12.55 -4.48
C MET A 302 13.27 11.69 -5.74
N TYR A 303 13.29 10.37 -5.55
CA TYR A 303 13.23 9.39 -6.62
C TYR A 303 11.83 8.79 -6.73
N GLY A 304 11.39 8.61 -7.96
CA GLY A 304 10.17 7.90 -8.31
C GLY A 304 10.43 6.79 -9.33
N PRO A 305 9.67 5.67 -9.29
CA PRO A 305 9.80 4.58 -10.24
C PRO A 305 9.31 4.98 -11.62
N PHE A 306 9.87 4.35 -12.64
CA PHE A 306 9.38 4.49 -14.01
C PHE A 306 8.04 3.78 -14.16
N TRP A 307 6.98 4.51 -14.49
CA TRP A 307 5.65 3.95 -14.78
C TRP A 307 5.63 3.28 -16.16
N GLY A 308 6.20 2.09 -16.23
CA GLY A 308 6.19 1.20 -17.40
C GLY A 308 5.05 0.18 -17.38
N SER A 309 5.13 -0.82 -18.27
CA SER A 309 4.10 -1.83 -18.50
C SER A 309 3.69 -2.64 -17.25
N VAL A 310 4.63 -2.95 -16.35
CA VAL A 310 4.33 -3.69 -15.12
C VAL A 310 3.42 -2.88 -14.18
N ILE A 311 3.74 -1.60 -13.99
CA ILE A 311 2.93 -0.71 -13.15
C ILE A 311 1.60 -0.41 -13.86
N GLN A 312 1.59 -0.25 -15.19
CA GLN A 312 0.37 -0.11 -15.97
C GLN A 312 -0.56 -1.30 -15.78
N GLN A 313 -0.05 -2.53 -15.85
CA GLN A 313 -0.87 -3.73 -15.66
C GLN A 313 -1.45 -3.81 -14.23
N THR A 314 -0.68 -3.37 -13.23
CA THR A 314 -1.17 -3.27 -11.84
C THR A 314 -2.29 -2.24 -11.73
N TYR A 315 -2.15 -1.09 -12.39
CA TYR A 315 -3.20 -0.07 -12.48
C TYR A 315 -4.45 -0.62 -13.18
N ASP A 316 -4.31 -1.32 -14.32
CA ASP A 316 -5.44 -1.84 -15.09
C ASP A 316 -6.29 -2.83 -14.25
N VAL A 317 -5.62 -3.72 -13.49
CA VAL A 317 -6.28 -4.64 -12.55
C VAL A 317 -6.99 -3.89 -11.43
N ALA A 318 -6.31 -2.94 -10.79
CA ALA A 318 -6.90 -2.17 -9.69
C ALA A 318 -8.08 -1.30 -10.16
N SER A 319 -7.96 -0.67 -11.32
CA SER A 319 -8.96 0.19 -11.96
C SER A 319 -10.26 -0.55 -12.29
N ALA A 320 -10.18 -1.86 -12.55
CA ALA A 320 -11.32 -2.70 -12.88
C ALA A 320 -11.96 -3.43 -11.67
N SER A 321 -11.38 -3.32 -10.47
CA SER A 321 -11.77 -4.08 -9.25
C SER A 321 -12.89 -3.45 -8.41
#